data_AF-A0A6V8D9C0-F1
#
_entry.id   AF-A0A6V8D9C0-F1
#
_cell.length_a   1.000
_cell.length_b   1.000
_cell.length_c   1.000
_cell.angle_alpha   90.00
_cell.angle_beta   90.00
_cell.angle_gamma   90.00
#
_symmetry.space_group_name_H-M   'P 1'
#
loop_
_entity.id
_entity.type
_entity.pdbx_description
1 polymer ?
#
loop_
_entity_poly.entity_id
_entity_poly.type
_entity_poly.pdbx_seq_one_letter_code
_entity_poly.pdbx_strand_id
1 'polypeptide(L)'
;MQDDPPVAVVGSGIAGLFCALRLAEGGLNVQVYTKRRTQDSSTNWAQGGIAAILDKTATEAIEAHVQDTLSAGAGACDETVVRAVVGEAGDRIRDLLQLGVNFQRDEEGELHLVREGGHSSRRILHAKDATGREIERSLIDAISANDAITVHSDTIVIDLIRRNHADPSSGVVGLWVQPEDDVEVHTVPASAVVLATGGAGQLWAPTTNPPVSTGDGLAMAARFGARIKDMAFVQFHPTTIEHPRRTFLITEALRGEGAVLLDDSGLAAWRASGNVDPAPYSFTLDASPKGSMGPRDLVA
;
A
#
# COMPACT_ATOMS: atom_id res chain seq x y z
N MET A 1 -35.94 6.78 16.29
CA MET A 1 -34.69 6.08 16.61
C MET A 1 -33.60 7.08 16.35
N GLN A 2 -32.79 7.38 17.36
CA GLN A 2 -31.62 8.23 17.15
C GLN A 2 -30.58 7.28 16.55
N ASP A 3 -30.36 7.37 15.24
CA ASP A 3 -29.40 6.50 14.56
C ASP A 3 -28.04 6.67 15.25
N ASP A 4 -27.41 5.55 15.63
CA ASP A 4 -26.08 5.58 16.23
C ASP A 4 -25.11 6.31 15.28
N PRO A 5 -24.19 7.15 15.81
CA PRO A 5 -23.21 7.81 14.97
C PRO A 5 -22.45 6.82 14.08
N PRO A 6 -22.19 7.15 12.81
CA PRO A 6 -21.52 6.24 11.89
C PRO A 6 -20.06 6.00 12.32
N VAL A 7 -19.47 4.94 11.78
CA VAL A 7 -18.02 4.75 11.83
C VAL A 7 -17.40 5.60 10.74
N ALA A 8 -16.43 6.44 11.09
CA ALA A 8 -15.71 7.24 10.12
C ALA A 8 -14.42 6.54 9.68
N VAL A 9 -14.23 6.39 8.37
CA VAL A 9 -12.99 5.88 7.76
C VAL A 9 -12.32 7.03 7.04
N VAL A 10 -11.11 7.40 7.44
CA VAL A 10 -10.37 8.52 6.85
C VAL A 10 -9.30 8.00 5.91
N GLY A 11 -9.53 8.17 4.61
CA GLY A 11 -8.67 7.72 3.52
C GLY A 11 -9.38 6.70 2.62
N SER A 12 -9.22 6.88 1.30
CA SER A 12 -9.85 6.06 0.25
C SER A 12 -8.89 5.13 -0.46
N GLY A 13 -7.72 4.80 0.14
CA GLY A 13 -6.86 3.74 -0.39
C GLY A 13 -7.44 2.35 -0.11
N ILE A 14 -6.76 1.29 -0.59
CA ILE A 14 -7.19 -0.11 -0.43
C ILE A 14 -7.60 -0.45 1.01
N ALA A 15 -6.84 -0.02 2.01
CA ALA A 15 -7.11 -0.30 3.42
C ALA A 15 -8.43 0.34 3.89
N GLY A 16 -8.67 1.61 3.52
CA GLY A 16 -9.87 2.33 3.92
C GLY A 16 -11.12 1.80 3.22
N LEU A 17 -11.04 1.60 1.90
CA LEU A 17 -12.17 1.08 1.13
C LEU A 17 -12.53 -0.35 1.54
N PHE A 18 -11.54 -1.23 1.69
CA PHE A 18 -11.79 -2.60 2.13
C PHE A 18 -12.36 -2.64 3.56
N CYS A 19 -11.84 -1.80 4.47
CA CYS A 19 -12.38 -1.68 5.83
C CYS A 19 -13.83 -1.20 5.83
N ALA A 20 -14.16 -0.19 5.03
CA ALA A 20 -15.52 0.33 4.90
C ALA A 20 -16.51 -0.75 4.44
N LEU A 21 -16.14 -1.55 3.43
CA LEU A 21 -16.95 -2.68 2.97
C LEU A 21 -17.19 -3.70 4.09
N ARG A 22 -16.13 -4.10 4.82
CA ARG A 22 -16.27 -5.06 5.92
C ARG A 22 -17.11 -4.56 7.08
N LEU A 23 -17.00 -3.27 7.42
CA LEU A 23 -17.83 -2.65 8.44
C LEU A 23 -19.31 -2.62 8.01
N ALA A 24 -19.59 -2.28 6.75
CA ALA A 24 -20.93 -2.28 6.19
C ALA A 24 -21.55 -3.69 6.12
N GLU A 25 -20.78 -4.70 5.72
CA GLU A 25 -21.19 -6.12 5.78
C GLU A 25 -21.51 -6.57 7.21
N GLY A 26 -20.84 -5.98 8.21
CA GLY A 26 -21.13 -6.15 9.63
C GLY A 26 -22.38 -5.41 10.13
N GLY A 27 -23.08 -4.68 9.26
CA GLY A 27 -24.30 -3.94 9.59
C GLY A 27 -24.08 -2.54 10.14
N LEU A 28 -22.89 -1.96 9.97
CA LEU A 28 -22.57 -0.61 10.44
C LEU A 28 -22.76 0.43 9.32
N ASN A 29 -23.26 1.61 9.68
CA ASN A 29 -23.23 2.77 8.80
C ASN A 29 -21.82 3.38 8.78
N VAL A 30 -21.28 3.60 7.59
CA VAL A 30 -19.89 4.05 7.40
C VAL A 30 -19.84 5.35 6.62
N GLN A 31 -19.02 6.28 7.07
CA GLN A 31 -18.67 7.48 6.31
C GLN A 31 -17.19 7.44 5.94
N VAL A 32 -16.88 7.43 4.64
CA VAL A 32 -15.51 7.48 4.13
C VAL A 32 -15.17 8.92 3.79
N TYR A 33 -14.11 9.45 4.38
CA TYR A 33 -13.61 10.81 4.10
C TYR A 33 -12.32 10.73 3.31
N THR A 34 -12.23 11.44 2.19
CA THR A 34 -11.01 11.51 1.41
C THR A 34 -10.76 12.91 0.89
N LYS A 35 -9.53 13.40 1.07
CA LYS A 35 -9.17 14.81 0.84
C LYS A 35 -9.16 15.26 -0.61
N ARG A 36 -9.25 14.31 -1.53
CA ARG A 36 -9.30 14.49 -2.98
C ARG A 36 -10.32 13.51 -3.55
N ARG A 37 -10.34 13.31 -4.86
CA ARG A 37 -11.16 12.27 -5.49
C ARG A 37 -10.80 10.92 -4.91
N THR A 38 -11.76 10.01 -4.82
CA THR A 38 -11.57 8.66 -4.24
C THR A 38 -10.38 7.90 -4.83
N GLN A 39 -10.15 8.08 -6.13
CA GLN A 39 -9.07 7.46 -6.91
C GLN A 39 -7.70 8.15 -6.77
N ASP A 40 -7.61 9.32 -6.14
CA ASP A 40 -6.36 10.05 -5.94
C ASP A 40 -5.60 9.51 -4.71
N SER A 41 -5.38 8.19 -4.66
CA SER A 41 -4.67 7.50 -3.58
C SER A 41 -3.33 6.91 -4.04
N SER A 42 -2.45 6.56 -3.08
CA SER A 42 -1.23 5.80 -3.39
C SER A 42 -1.53 4.40 -3.93
N THR A 43 -2.69 3.82 -3.61
CA THR A 43 -3.10 2.51 -4.12
C THR A 43 -3.19 2.54 -5.65
N ASN A 44 -3.79 3.57 -6.24
CA ASN A 44 -3.92 3.68 -7.71
C ASN A 44 -2.56 3.68 -8.44
N TRP A 45 -1.48 4.05 -7.75
CA TRP A 45 -0.15 4.18 -8.34
C TRP A 45 0.67 2.88 -8.28
N ALA A 46 0.18 1.84 -7.60
CA ALA A 46 0.88 0.57 -7.47
C ALA A 46 0.88 -0.23 -8.79
N GLN A 47 2.08 -0.46 -9.34
CA GLN A 47 2.27 -1.15 -10.63
C GLN A 47 2.58 -2.63 -10.51
N GLY A 48 3.33 -3.04 -9.47
CA GLY A 48 3.82 -4.41 -9.31
C GLY A 48 2.70 -5.40 -9.04
N GLY A 49 2.52 -5.80 -7.79
CA GLY A 49 1.40 -6.63 -7.45
C GLY A 49 1.12 -6.78 -5.97
N ILE A 50 0.37 -7.83 -5.64
CA ILE A 50 0.01 -8.19 -4.28
C ILE A 50 0.46 -9.62 -4.01
N ALA A 51 1.22 -9.81 -2.93
CA ALA A 51 1.78 -11.11 -2.56
C ALA A 51 0.75 -11.96 -1.82
N ALA A 52 0.52 -13.19 -2.27
CA ALA A 52 -0.30 -14.15 -1.53
C ALA A 52 0.04 -15.60 -1.88
N ILE A 53 -0.17 -16.48 -0.90
CA ILE A 53 -0.26 -17.93 -1.14
C ILE A 53 -1.75 -18.28 -1.11
N LEU A 54 -2.28 -18.73 -2.25
CA LEU A 54 -3.73 -18.99 -2.41
C LEU A 54 -4.16 -20.28 -1.74
N ASP A 55 -3.33 -21.32 -1.85
CA ASP A 55 -3.57 -22.60 -1.20
C ASP A 55 -3.16 -22.54 0.27
N LYS A 56 -4.16 -22.51 1.14
CA LYS A 56 -3.96 -22.51 2.59
C LYS A 56 -3.36 -23.79 3.14
N THR A 57 -3.42 -24.88 2.37
CA THR A 57 -2.84 -26.16 2.78
C THR A 57 -1.35 -26.23 2.45
N ALA A 58 -0.83 -25.31 1.62
CA ALA A 58 0.58 -25.20 1.27
C ALA A 58 1.41 -24.57 2.41
N THR A 59 1.48 -25.26 3.55
CA THR A 59 2.15 -24.79 4.77
C THR A 59 3.62 -24.41 4.54
N GLU A 60 4.34 -25.16 3.72
CA GLU A 60 5.74 -24.86 3.37
C GLU A 60 5.87 -23.54 2.60
N ALA A 61 4.95 -23.25 1.68
CA ALA A 61 4.95 -22.01 0.91
C ALA A 61 4.56 -20.80 1.77
N ILE A 62 3.62 -20.99 2.70
CA ILE A 62 3.24 -20.00 3.71
C ILE A 62 4.45 -19.68 4.60
N GLU A 63 5.13 -20.70 5.11
CA GLU A 63 6.31 -20.51 5.95
C GLU A 63 7.44 -19.82 5.17
N ALA A 64 7.69 -20.19 3.92
CA ALA A 64 8.65 -19.51 3.07
C ALA A 64 8.31 -18.02 2.90
N HIS A 65 7.03 -17.65 2.81
CA HIS A 65 6.60 -16.25 2.74
C HIS A 65 6.76 -15.50 4.07
N VAL A 66 6.51 -16.15 5.20
CA VAL A 66 6.83 -15.61 6.52
C VAL A 66 8.33 -15.35 6.62
N GLN A 67 9.17 -16.32 6.26
CA GLN A 67 10.63 -16.19 6.37
C GLN A 67 11.21 -15.13 5.44
N ASP A 68 10.71 -15.02 4.20
CA ASP A 68 11.10 -13.93 3.28
C ASP A 68 10.78 -12.56 3.91
N THR A 69 9.59 -12.41 4.52
CA THR A 69 9.15 -11.16 5.15
C THR A 69 9.98 -10.82 6.39
N LEU A 70 10.22 -11.80 7.28
CA LEU A 70 11.03 -11.62 8.48
C LEU A 70 12.49 -11.27 8.14
N SER A 71 13.04 -11.94 7.12
CA SER A 71 14.40 -11.68 6.64
C SER A 71 14.52 -10.26 6.09
N ALA A 72 13.56 -9.81 5.28
CA ALA A 72 13.51 -8.45 4.75
C ALA A 72 13.30 -7.40 5.86
N GLY A 73 12.61 -7.76 6.93
CA GLY A 73 12.40 -6.91 8.11
C GLY A 73 13.63 -6.73 9.01
N ALA A 74 14.71 -7.49 8.79
CA ALA A 74 15.97 -7.38 9.54
C ALA A 74 15.81 -7.36 11.07
N GLY A 75 14.86 -8.15 11.59
CA GLY A 75 14.56 -8.25 13.03
C GLY A 75 13.62 -7.17 13.58
N ALA A 76 13.12 -6.24 12.76
CA ALA A 76 12.18 -5.20 13.16
C ALA A 76 10.70 -5.64 13.08
N CYS A 77 10.41 -6.75 12.40
CA CYS A 77 9.05 -7.28 12.26
C CYS A 77 8.52 -7.87 13.58
N ASP A 78 7.23 -7.66 13.84
CA ASP A 78 6.48 -8.51 14.77
C ASP A 78 6.04 -9.78 14.03
N GLU A 79 6.63 -10.91 14.40
CA GLU A 79 6.36 -12.20 13.75
C GLU A 79 4.88 -12.62 13.86
N THR A 80 4.19 -12.25 14.94
CA THR A 80 2.77 -12.58 15.09
C THR A 80 1.94 -11.88 14.02
N VAL A 81 2.25 -10.61 13.76
CA VAL A 81 1.58 -9.81 12.71
C VAL A 81 1.93 -10.35 11.33
N VAL A 82 3.21 -10.66 11.08
CA VAL A 82 3.63 -11.24 9.78
C VAL A 82 2.90 -12.54 9.49
N ARG A 83 2.83 -13.46 10.47
CA ARG A 83 2.14 -14.74 10.31
C ARG A 83 0.64 -14.56 10.06
N ALA A 84 -0.01 -13.63 10.76
CA ALA A 84 -1.42 -13.31 10.55
C ALA A 84 -1.67 -12.77 9.13
N VAL A 85 -0.90 -11.76 8.70
CA VAL A 85 -1.03 -11.15 7.37
C VAL A 85 -0.79 -12.18 6.26
N VAL A 86 0.29 -12.95 6.34
CA VAL A 86 0.62 -13.96 5.32
C VAL A 86 -0.41 -15.08 5.30
N GLY A 87 -0.88 -15.55 6.46
CA GLY A 87 -1.88 -16.62 6.57
C GLY A 87 -3.27 -16.22 6.05
N GLU A 88 -3.63 -14.94 6.18
CA GLU A 88 -4.91 -14.41 5.70
C GLU A 88 -4.87 -13.92 4.25
N ALA A 89 -3.69 -13.64 3.69
CA ALA A 89 -3.54 -13.06 2.36
C ALA A 89 -4.35 -13.79 1.27
N GLY A 90 -4.31 -15.13 1.26
CA GLY A 90 -5.06 -15.94 0.29
C GLY A 90 -6.59 -15.81 0.40
N ASP A 91 -7.15 -15.53 1.59
CA ASP A 91 -8.57 -15.19 1.72
C ASP A 91 -8.84 -13.80 1.17
N ARG A 92 -8.00 -12.82 1.52
CA ARG A 92 -8.16 -11.44 1.07
C ARG A 92 -8.09 -11.31 -0.46
N ILE A 93 -7.25 -12.13 -1.12
CA ILE A 93 -7.26 -12.21 -2.59
C ILE A 93 -8.58 -12.79 -3.13
N ARG A 94 -9.14 -13.81 -2.48
CA ARG A 94 -10.45 -14.36 -2.88
C ARG A 94 -11.57 -13.33 -2.73
N ASP A 95 -11.51 -12.52 -1.67
CA ASP A 95 -12.44 -11.41 -1.49
C ASP A 95 -12.33 -10.40 -2.64
N LEU A 96 -11.12 -10.01 -3.02
CA LEU A 96 -10.89 -9.11 -4.16
C LEU A 96 -11.40 -9.70 -5.48
N LEU A 97 -11.19 -11.01 -5.72
CA LEU A 97 -11.74 -11.70 -6.88
C LEU A 97 -13.27 -11.67 -6.90
N GLN A 98 -13.92 -11.86 -5.74
CA GLN A 98 -15.38 -11.79 -5.61
C GLN A 98 -15.92 -10.37 -5.87
N LEU A 99 -15.15 -9.34 -5.49
CA LEU A 99 -15.44 -7.94 -5.79
C LEU A 99 -15.17 -7.57 -7.26
N GLY A 100 -14.69 -8.52 -8.08
CA GLY A 100 -14.51 -8.33 -9.52
C GLY A 100 -13.15 -7.75 -9.91
N VAL A 101 -12.12 -7.87 -9.06
CA VAL A 101 -10.73 -7.55 -9.45
C VAL A 101 -10.27 -8.53 -10.52
N ASN A 102 -9.85 -8.01 -11.67
CA ASN A 102 -9.41 -8.81 -12.80
C ASN A 102 -7.88 -9.02 -12.81
N PHE A 103 -7.41 -9.97 -12.01
CA PHE A 103 -6.02 -10.40 -12.04
C PHE A 103 -5.69 -11.12 -13.35
N GLN A 104 -4.44 -10.97 -13.81
CA GLN A 104 -3.96 -11.58 -15.04
C GLN A 104 -3.96 -13.11 -14.92
N ARG A 105 -4.32 -13.76 -16.03
CA ARG A 105 -4.34 -15.22 -16.18
C ARG A 105 -3.38 -15.66 -17.28
N ASP A 106 -2.89 -16.88 -17.20
CA ASP A 106 -2.08 -17.54 -18.24
C ASP A 106 -2.93 -18.14 -19.37
N GLU A 107 -2.31 -18.86 -20.30
CA GLU A 107 -2.98 -19.46 -21.46
C GLU A 107 -3.93 -20.58 -21.05
N GLU A 108 -3.68 -21.22 -19.92
CA GLU A 108 -4.49 -22.26 -19.29
C GLU A 108 -5.66 -21.69 -18.49
N GLY A 109 -5.69 -20.37 -18.26
CA GLY A 109 -6.73 -19.68 -17.51
C GLY A 109 -6.48 -19.63 -16.00
N GLU A 110 -5.32 -20.07 -15.52
CA GLU A 110 -4.89 -19.99 -14.13
C GLU A 110 -4.32 -18.60 -13.81
N LEU A 111 -4.23 -18.24 -12.53
CA LEU A 111 -3.70 -16.92 -12.14
C LEU A 111 -2.20 -16.84 -12.43
N HIS A 112 -1.80 -15.84 -13.21
CA HIS A 112 -0.41 -15.63 -13.59
C HIS A 112 0.38 -14.95 -12.47
N LEU A 113 1.38 -15.64 -11.92
CA LEU A 113 2.18 -15.18 -10.78
C LEU A 113 3.59 -14.77 -11.19
N VAL A 114 4.04 -13.61 -10.70
CA VAL A 114 5.42 -13.13 -10.90
C VAL A 114 6.24 -13.19 -9.61
N ARG A 115 7.55 -13.02 -9.73
CA ARG A 115 8.50 -12.95 -8.61
C ARG A 115 9.12 -11.56 -8.57
N GLU A 116 8.94 -10.86 -7.44
CA GLU A 116 9.63 -9.60 -7.15
C GLU A 116 10.83 -9.85 -6.22
N GLY A 117 11.71 -8.86 -6.09
CA GLY A 117 12.89 -8.98 -5.23
C GLY A 117 12.51 -9.21 -3.77
N GLY A 118 13.37 -9.94 -3.05
CA GLY A 118 13.09 -10.37 -1.67
C GLY A 118 12.22 -11.62 -1.53
N HIS A 119 11.57 -12.10 -2.60
CA HIS A 119 10.76 -13.33 -2.57
C HIS A 119 11.52 -14.55 -3.11
N SER A 120 11.38 -15.67 -2.40
CA SER A 120 11.95 -16.97 -2.78
C SER A 120 11.19 -17.69 -3.90
N SER A 121 9.91 -17.38 -4.13
CA SER A 121 9.08 -18.00 -5.18
C SER A 121 8.15 -17.00 -5.88
N ARG A 122 7.56 -17.41 -7.01
CA ARG A 122 6.50 -16.65 -7.72
C ARG A 122 5.22 -16.71 -6.89
N ARG A 123 4.76 -15.55 -6.40
CA ARG A 123 3.56 -15.42 -5.55
C ARG A 123 2.89 -14.05 -5.61
N ILE A 124 3.33 -13.22 -6.54
CA ILE A 124 2.82 -11.86 -6.72
C ILE A 124 1.74 -11.90 -7.80
N LEU A 125 0.50 -11.62 -7.42
CA LEU A 125 -0.61 -11.43 -8.35
C LEU A 125 -0.57 -10.01 -8.93
N HIS A 126 -0.88 -9.87 -10.21
CA HIS A 126 -0.89 -8.57 -10.88
C HIS A 126 -2.02 -8.44 -11.89
N ALA A 127 -2.34 -7.21 -12.27
CA ALA A 127 -3.26 -6.89 -13.35
C ALA A 127 -2.54 -5.98 -14.36
N LYS A 128 -1.86 -6.61 -15.33
CA LYS A 128 -0.98 -5.93 -16.29
C LYS A 128 0.06 -5.08 -15.54
N ASP A 129 0.14 -3.79 -15.84
CA ASP A 129 1.03 -2.81 -15.24
C ASP A 129 0.30 -1.87 -14.25
N ALA A 130 -0.93 -2.20 -13.86
CA ALA A 130 -1.80 -1.31 -13.08
C ALA A 130 -2.61 -2.05 -12.00
N THR A 131 -1.97 -2.99 -11.29
CA THR A 131 -2.61 -3.81 -10.25
C THR A 131 -3.36 -3.00 -9.21
N GLY A 132 -2.75 -1.92 -8.71
CA GLY A 132 -3.37 -1.07 -7.70
C GLY A 132 -4.61 -0.34 -8.21
N ARG A 133 -4.59 0.13 -9.45
CA ARG A 133 -5.74 0.77 -10.11
C ARG A 133 -6.91 -0.20 -10.28
N GLU A 134 -6.62 -1.43 -10.71
CA GLU A 134 -7.67 -2.44 -10.90
C GLU A 134 -8.32 -2.86 -9.57
N ILE A 135 -7.53 -3.00 -8.51
CA ILE A 135 -8.05 -3.25 -7.16
C ILE A 135 -8.91 -2.08 -6.68
N GLU A 136 -8.40 -0.85 -6.79
CA GLU A 136 -9.11 0.34 -6.34
C GLU A 136 -10.42 0.54 -7.12
N ARG A 137 -10.43 0.33 -8.44
CA ARG A 137 -11.64 0.37 -9.28
C ARG A 137 -12.73 -0.54 -8.70
N SER A 138 -12.43 -1.82 -8.51
CA SER A 138 -13.41 -2.79 -7.99
C SER A 138 -13.93 -2.42 -6.59
N LEU A 139 -13.07 -1.88 -5.73
CA LEU A 139 -13.47 -1.43 -4.40
C LEU A 139 -14.37 -0.19 -4.45
N ILE A 140 -14.06 0.77 -5.32
CA ILE A 140 -14.89 1.96 -5.55
C ILE A 140 -16.26 1.55 -6.09
N ASP A 141 -16.30 0.64 -7.06
CA ASP A 141 -17.55 0.12 -7.64
C ASP A 141 -18.41 -0.56 -6.56
N ALA A 142 -17.80 -1.41 -5.73
CA ALA A 142 -18.49 -2.10 -4.64
C ALA A 142 -19.03 -1.15 -3.57
N ILE A 143 -18.27 -0.11 -3.19
CA ILE A 143 -18.71 0.90 -2.22
C ILE A 143 -19.83 1.75 -2.79
N SER A 144 -19.74 2.15 -4.07
CA SER A 144 -20.75 2.98 -4.72
C SER A 144 -22.11 2.27 -4.84
N ALA A 145 -22.11 0.93 -4.80
CA ALA A 145 -23.31 0.10 -4.80
C ALA A 145 -23.85 -0.23 -3.39
N ASN A 146 -23.22 0.27 -2.32
CA ASN A 146 -23.57 -0.06 -0.94
C ASN A 146 -24.19 1.14 -0.21
N ASP A 147 -25.50 1.07 0.06
CA ASP A 147 -26.27 2.15 0.69
C ASP A 147 -25.86 2.46 2.15
N ALA A 148 -25.15 1.54 2.82
CA ALA A 148 -24.66 1.76 4.19
C ALA A 148 -23.35 2.58 4.21
N ILE A 149 -22.75 2.86 3.05
CA ILE A 149 -21.49 3.59 2.93
C ILE A 149 -21.73 4.91 2.20
N THR A 150 -21.41 6.01 2.87
CA THR A 150 -21.38 7.34 2.25
C THR A 150 -19.94 7.79 2.05
N VAL A 151 -19.58 8.23 0.84
CA VAL A 151 -18.24 8.75 0.54
C VAL A 151 -18.29 10.27 0.42
N HIS A 152 -17.47 10.93 1.22
CA HIS A 152 -17.20 12.37 1.20
C HIS A 152 -15.85 12.61 0.52
N SER A 153 -15.91 12.73 -0.81
CA SER A 153 -14.76 13.13 -1.64
C SER A 153 -14.41 14.60 -1.45
N ASP A 154 -13.17 14.96 -1.81
CA ASP A 154 -12.68 16.34 -1.74
C ASP A 154 -12.95 16.98 -0.37
N THR A 155 -12.86 16.18 0.69
CA THR A 155 -13.15 16.58 2.07
C THR A 155 -11.97 16.23 2.97
N ILE A 156 -11.31 17.25 3.48
CA ILE A 156 -10.18 17.11 4.41
C ILE A 156 -10.72 16.85 5.81
N VAL A 157 -10.19 15.85 6.50
CA VAL A 157 -10.34 15.71 7.95
C VAL A 157 -9.22 16.49 8.61
N ILE A 158 -9.57 17.52 9.38
CA ILE A 158 -8.62 18.44 10.00
C ILE A 158 -8.06 17.83 11.29
N ASP A 159 -8.95 17.35 12.15
CA ASP A 159 -8.55 16.68 13.39
C ASP A 159 -9.65 15.79 13.98
N LEU A 160 -9.26 14.99 14.96
CA LEU A 160 -10.11 14.09 15.72
C LEU A 160 -10.66 14.80 16.98
N ILE A 161 -11.93 14.57 17.29
CA ILE A 161 -12.57 15.14 18.47
C ILE A 161 -12.51 14.13 19.62
N ARG A 162 -11.79 14.47 20.69
CA ARG A 162 -11.71 13.68 21.92
C ARG A 162 -13.01 13.79 22.72
N ARG A 163 -13.40 12.71 23.39
CA ARG A 163 -14.51 12.73 24.37
C ARG A 163 -14.17 13.63 25.56
N ASN A 164 -12.92 13.55 26.03
CA ASN A 164 -12.34 14.44 27.04
C ASN A 164 -11.02 15.01 26.51
N HIS A 165 -10.96 16.33 26.35
CA HIS A 165 -9.77 17.01 25.82
C HIS A 165 -8.49 16.74 26.63
N ALA A 166 -8.62 16.54 27.95
CA ALA A 166 -7.49 16.28 28.84
C ALA A 166 -7.03 14.82 28.86
N ASP A 167 -7.82 13.90 28.31
CA ASP A 167 -7.58 12.46 28.41
C ASP A 167 -7.85 11.75 27.07
N PRO A 168 -6.80 11.49 26.26
CA PRO A 168 -6.91 10.71 25.03
C PRO A 168 -7.55 9.32 25.20
N SER A 169 -7.43 8.71 26.37
CA SER A 169 -7.96 7.36 26.62
C SER A 169 -9.49 7.32 26.73
N SER A 170 -10.12 8.48 26.89
CA SER A 170 -11.58 8.64 26.87
C SER A 170 -12.22 8.37 25.51
N GLY A 171 -11.41 8.22 24.46
CA GLY A 171 -11.84 7.86 23.11
C GLY A 171 -12.27 9.04 22.25
N VAL A 172 -12.65 8.72 21.02
CA VAL A 172 -13.09 9.68 19.99
C VAL A 172 -14.61 9.80 20.00
N VAL A 173 -15.13 10.97 19.64
CA VAL A 173 -16.58 11.23 19.51
C VAL A 173 -16.96 11.85 18.16
N GLY A 174 -15.98 12.17 17.32
CA GLY A 174 -16.23 12.82 16.05
C GLY A 174 -14.97 13.34 15.37
N LEU A 175 -15.19 14.10 14.31
CA LEU A 175 -14.18 14.68 13.43
C LEU A 175 -14.50 16.16 13.15
N TRP A 176 -13.47 16.96 12.96
CA TRP A 176 -13.58 18.22 12.23
C TRP A 176 -13.23 17.98 10.76
N VAL A 177 -14.13 18.35 9.87
CA VAL A 177 -13.98 18.13 8.43
C VAL A 177 -14.22 19.42 7.67
N GLN A 178 -13.57 19.56 6.52
CA GLN A 178 -13.72 20.70 5.63
C GLN A 178 -13.77 20.22 4.17
N PRO A 179 -14.93 20.33 3.51
CA PRO A 179 -15.03 20.20 2.06
C PRO A 179 -14.16 21.23 1.35
N GLU A 180 -13.56 20.87 0.21
CA GLU A 180 -12.64 21.75 -0.54
C GLU A 180 -13.29 23.06 -0.99
N ASP A 181 -14.57 23.00 -1.37
CA ASP A 181 -15.34 24.16 -1.84
C ASP A 181 -16.01 24.94 -0.69
N ASP A 182 -15.74 24.58 0.57
CA ASP A 182 -16.30 25.22 1.75
C ASP A 182 -15.20 25.84 2.62
N VAL A 183 -15.43 27.09 3.04
CA VAL A 183 -14.53 27.81 3.96
C VAL A 183 -14.80 27.42 5.41
N GLU A 184 -15.97 26.87 5.71
CA GLU A 184 -16.38 26.50 7.07
C GLU A 184 -15.92 25.09 7.45
N VAL A 185 -15.62 24.93 8.75
CA VAL A 185 -15.28 23.64 9.34
C VAL A 185 -16.53 23.02 9.96
N HIS A 186 -16.83 21.79 9.55
CA HIS A 186 -17.98 21.04 10.03
C HIS A 186 -17.58 20.07 11.14
N THR A 187 -18.44 19.95 12.14
CA THR A 187 -18.29 18.96 13.22
C THR A 187 -19.18 17.76 12.91
N VAL A 188 -18.57 16.59 12.75
CA VAL A 188 -19.29 15.35 12.44
C VAL A 188 -19.16 14.36 13.60
N PRO A 189 -20.27 13.83 14.15
CA PRO A 189 -20.20 12.79 15.16
C PRO A 189 -19.75 11.45 14.57
N ALA A 190 -18.93 10.70 15.31
CA ALA A 190 -18.48 9.38 14.92
C ALA A 190 -18.40 8.47 16.15
N SER A 191 -18.88 7.22 16.02
CA SER A 191 -18.81 6.22 17.09
C SER A 191 -17.43 5.58 17.18
N ALA A 192 -16.74 5.48 16.05
CA ALA A 192 -15.35 5.05 15.92
C ALA A 192 -14.70 5.75 14.72
N VAL A 193 -13.37 5.82 14.73
CA VAL A 193 -12.58 6.39 13.63
C VAL A 193 -11.47 5.43 13.23
N VAL A 194 -11.38 5.14 11.93
CA VAL A 194 -10.28 4.38 11.32
C VAL A 194 -9.44 5.33 10.48
N LEU A 195 -8.15 5.45 10.79
CA LEU A 195 -7.21 6.22 9.97
C LEU A 195 -6.53 5.30 8.96
N ALA A 196 -6.86 5.48 7.68
CA ALA A 196 -6.31 4.77 6.52
C ALA A 196 -5.72 5.75 5.51
N THR A 197 -5.00 6.76 5.99
CA THR A 197 -4.62 7.98 5.25
C THR A 197 -3.39 7.84 4.35
N GLY A 198 -2.80 6.64 4.25
CA GLY A 198 -1.52 6.44 3.55
C GLY A 198 -0.33 7.03 4.31
N GLY A 199 0.77 7.27 3.58
CA GLY A 199 2.06 7.66 4.13
C GLY A 199 2.33 9.17 4.15
N ALA A 200 3.60 9.50 4.39
CA ALA A 200 4.13 10.87 4.46
C ALA A 200 5.25 11.11 3.41
N GLY A 201 5.11 10.52 2.21
CA GLY A 201 6.16 10.54 1.20
C GLY A 201 6.52 11.93 0.67
N GLN A 202 5.66 12.93 0.86
CA GLN A 202 5.91 14.34 0.48
C GLN A 202 6.89 15.07 1.40
N LEU A 203 7.40 14.43 2.46
CA LEU A 203 8.50 14.97 3.26
C LEU A 203 9.85 14.93 2.52
N TRP A 204 9.96 14.19 1.41
CA TRP A 204 11.16 14.10 0.57
C TRP A 204 10.92 14.73 -0.80
N ALA A 205 11.88 15.53 -1.27
CA ALA A 205 11.80 16.19 -2.57
C ALA A 205 11.70 15.18 -3.74
N PRO A 206 12.60 14.19 -3.89
CA PRO A 206 12.35 13.06 -4.77
C PRO A 206 11.43 12.06 -4.05
N THR A 207 10.25 11.84 -4.63
CA THR A 207 9.29 10.86 -4.09
C THR A 207 8.45 10.24 -5.19
N THR A 208 8.26 8.92 -5.10
CA THR A 208 7.34 8.16 -5.97
C THR A 208 5.90 8.24 -5.48
N ASN A 209 5.67 8.89 -4.34
CA ASN A 209 4.34 9.01 -3.75
C ASN A 209 3.51 10.09 -4.46
N PRO A 210 2.18 9.95 -4.47
CA PRO A 210 1.31 11.02 -4.95
C PRO A 210 1.40 12.28 -4.08
N PRO A 211 1.02 13.46 -4.62
CA PRO A 211 0.99 14.73 -3.88
C PRO A 211 0.12 14.69 -2.62
N VAL A 212 -0.81 13.73 -2.52
CA VAL A 212 -1.67 13.54 -1.36
C VAL A 212 -1.00 12.81 -0.18
N SER A 213 0.19 12.22 -0.34
CA SER A 213 0.88 11.45 0.71
C SER A 213 1.64 12.37 1.67
N THR A 214 0.92 13.17 2.46
CA THR A 214 1.46 14.26 3.30
C THR A 214 1.51 13.96 4.79
N GLY A 215 1.14 12.73 5.22
CA GLY A 215 1.21 12.33 6.63
C GLY A 215 0.10 12.88 7.52
N ASP A 216 -1.03 13.33 6.95
CA ASP A 216 -2.11 14.00 7.68
C ASP A 216 -2.66 13.15 8.83
N GLY A 217 -2.91 11.85 8.58
CA GLY A 217 -3.41 10.95 9.62
C GLY A 217 -2.40 10.65 10.72
N LEU A 218 -1.09 10.62 10.40
CA LEU A 218 -0.05 10.52 11.43
C LEU A 218 -0.08 11.77 12.32
N ALA A 219 -0.17 12.95 11.71
CA ALA A 219 -0.23 14.20 12.46
C ALA A 219 -1.49 14.28 13.35
N MET A 220 -2.66 13.88 12.82
CA MET A 220 -3.91 13.78 13.61
C MET A 220 -3.78 12.78 14.76
N ALA A 221 -3.23 11.59 14.52
CA ALA A 221 -3.05 10.58 15.56
C ALA A 221 -2.12 11.08 16.69
N ALA A 222 -0.99 11.71 16.34
CA ALA A 222 -0.09 12.33 17.32
C ALA A 222 -0.80 13.40 18.15
N ARG A 223 -1.50 14.33 17.48
CA ARG A 223 -2.27 15.38 18.18
C ARG A 223 -3.40 14.82 19.02
N PHE A 224 -4.00 13.71 18.63
CA PHE A 224 -4.99 12.99 19.44
C PHE A 224 -4.38 12.31 20.68
N GLY A 225 -3.06 12.13 20.73
CA GLY A 225 -2.34 11.49 21.84
C GLY A 225 -2.04 10.01 21.62
N ALA A 226 -2.21 9.51 20.39
CA ALA A 226 -1.78 8.17 20.03
C ALA A 226 -0.24 8.09 19.94
N ARG A 227 0.30 6.91 20.24
CA ARG A 227 1.73 6.63 20.03
C ARG A 227 1.97 6.35 18.56
N ILE A 228 2.99 6.99 18.00
CA ILE A 228 3.49 6.70 16.66
C ILE A 228 4.86 6.04 16.83
N LYS A 229 5.09 4.96 16.09
CA LYS A 229 6.27 4.11 16.21
C LYS A 229 7.03 4.08 14.89
N ASP A 230 8.33 3.81 14.93
CA ASP A 230 9.14 3.46 13.78
C ASP A 230 9.20 4.53 12.67
N MET A 231 8.99 5.80 13.03
CA MET A 231 8.98 6.95 12.10
C MET A 231 10.33 7.22 11.41
N ALA A 232 11.41 6.63 11.91
CA ALA A 232 12.73 6.70 11.28
C ALA A 232 12.90 5.73 10.10
N PHE A 233 12.03 4.72 9.98
CA PHE A 233 12.12 3.70 8.94
C PHE A 233 11.37 4.16 7.68
N VAL A 234 12.12 4.62 6.69
CA VAL A 234 11.60 5.13 5.42
C VAL A 234 12.24 4.34 4.28
N GLN A 235 11.42 3.73 3.43
CA GLN A 235 11.90 2.94 2.29
C GLN A 235 12.06 3.83 1.05
N PHE A 236 13.22 3.74 0.41
CA PHE A 236 13.49 4.31 -0.90
C PHE A 236 13.43 3.21 -1.95
N HIS A 237 12.86 3.52 -3.13
CA HIS A 237 12.84 2.58 -4.23
C HIS A 237 14.12 2.75 -5.07
N PRO A 238 14.88 1.68 -5.35
CA PRO A 238 16.20 1.78 -5.99
C PRO A 238 16.12 2.26 -7.45
N THR A 239 15.04 1.92 -8.16
CA THR A 239 14.89 2.21 -9.59
C THR A 239 13.79 3.23 -9.82
N THR A 240 14.18 4.48 -9.97
CA THR A 240 13.28 5.58 -10.32
C THR A 240 13.89 6.45 -11.41
N ILE A 241 13.05 7.09 -12.21
CA ILE A 241 13.45 8.11 -13.17
C ILE A 241 13.07 9.46 -12.59
N GLU A 242 14.07 10.29 -12.35
CA GLU A 242 13.83 11.70 -12.06
C GLU A 242 13.33 12.39 -13.34
N HIS A 243 12.14 12.99 -13.26
CA HIS A 243 11.58 13.77 -14.34
C HIS A 243 11.06 15.10 -13.77
N PRO A 244 11.19 16.24 -14.49
CA PRO A 244 10.90 17.58 -13.95
C PRO A 244 9.51 17.78 -13.33
N ARG A 245 8.53 16.94 -13.68
CA ARG A 245 7.17 16.97 -13.14
C ARG A 245 6.90 15.99 -12.01
N ARG A 246 7.62 14.86 -11.97
CA ARG A 246 7.42 13.79 -10.98
C ARG A 246 8.55 12.77 -11.05
N THR A 247 8.88 12.15 -9.93
CA THR A 247 9.72 10.95 -9.92
C THR A 247 8.86 9.75 -10.35
N PHE A 248 9.26 9.06 -11.41
CA PHE A 248 8.53 7.90 -11.93
C PHE A 248 9.19 6.61 -11.45
N LEU A 249 8.39 5.70 -10.89
CA LEU A 249 8.88 4.38 -10.46
C LEU A 249 9.04 3.45 -11.67
N ILE A 250 10.20 2.82 -11.80
CA ILE A 250 10.40 1.70 -12.71
C ILE A 250 10.15 0.41 -11.92
N THR A 251 9.21 -0.42 -12.39
CA THR A 251 8.77 -1.63 -11.69
C THR A 251 9.92 -2.57 -11.33
N GLU A 252 9.89 -3.09 -10.10
CA GLU A 252 10.85 -4.10 -9.62
C GLU A 252 10.76 -5.41 -10.38
N ALA A 253 9.60 -5.71 -11.00
CA ALA A 253 9.44 -6.89 -11.83
C ALA A 253 10.50 -6.98 -12.92
N LEU A 254 11.04 -5.86 -13.41
CA LEU A 254 12.17 -5.87 -14.36
C LEU A 254 13.40 -6.59 -13.79
N ARG A 255 13.80 -6.28 -12.56
CA ARG A 255 14.92 -6.97 -11.91
C ARG A 255 14.57 -8.44 -11.70
N GLY A 256 13.35 -8.72 -11.24
CA GLY A 256 12.81 -10.07 -11.06
C GLY A 256 12.88 -10.97 -12.30
N GLU A 257 12.69 -10.38 -13.48
CA GLU A 257 12.77 -11.01 -14.80
C GLU A 257 14.16 -10.91 -15.46
N GLY A 258 15.19 -10.44 -14.74
CA GLY A 258 16.60 -10.52 -15.14
C GLY A 258 17.23 -9.20 -15.60
N ALA A 259 16.58 -8.05 -15.42
CA ALA A 259 17.22 -6.76 -15.67
C ALA A 259 18.42 -6.52 -14.74
N VAL A 260 19.48 -5.94 -15.29
CA VAL A 260 20.75 -5.71 -14.59
C VAL A 260 21.03 -4.22 -14.47
N LEU A 261 21.44 -3.81 -13.27
CA LEU A 261 21.88 -2.45 -12.97
C LEU A 261 23.39 -2.33 -13.23
N LEU A 262 23.75 -1.43 -14.14
CA LEU A 262 25.13 -1.12 -14.49
C LEU A 262 25.39 0.35 -14.18
N ASP A 263 26.57 0.64 -13.62
CA ASP A 263 27.13 1.98 -13.58
C ASP A 263 27.85 2.29 -14.91
N ASP A 264 28.45 3.47 -15.03
CA ASP A 264 29.16 3.86 -16.26
C ASP A 264 30.29 2.89 -16.62
N SER A 265 31.00 2.37 -15.62
CA SER A 265 32.10 1.42 -15.79
C SER A 265 31.62 0.06 -16.28
N GLY A 266 30.60 -0.50 -15.61
CA GLY A 266 29.98 -1.77 -15.96
C GLY A 266 29.34 -1.72 -17.34
N LEU A 267 28.67 -0.61 -17.68
CA LEU A 267 28.08 -0.40 -19.00
C LEU A 267 29.14 -0.36 -20.11
N ALA A 268 30.27 0.31 -19.88
CA ALA A 268 31.38 0.36 -20.83
C ALA A 268 32.02 -1.03 -21.02
N ALA A 269 32.26 -1.75 -19.93
CA ALA A 269 32.83 -3.11 -19.96
C ALA A 269 31.92 -4.11 -20.67
N TRP A 270 30.62 -4.07 -20.40
CA TRP A 270 29.62 -4.91 -21.08
C TRP A 270 29.53 -4.64 -22.58
N ARG A 271 29.58 -3.37 -22.99
CA ARG A 271 29.62 -3.01 -24.42
C ARG A 271 30.89 -3.51 -25.10
N ALA A 272 32.03 -3.42 -24.40
CA ALA A 272 33.32 -3.91 -24.92
C ALA A 272 33.39 -5.44 -25.04
N SER A 273 32.60 -6.18 -24.24
CA SER A 273 32.55 -7.65 -24.31
C SER A 273 31.67 -8.20 -25.44
N GLY A 274 31.09 -7.32 -26.28
CA GLY A 274 30.24 -7.70 -27.40
C GLY A 274 28.77 -7.87 -27.03
N ASN A 275 28.31 -7.22 -25.95
CA ASN A 275 26.93 -7.28 -25.45
C ASN A 275 26.47 -8.72 -25.11
N VAL A 276 27.34 -9.49 -24.45
CA VAL A 276 26.99 -10.79 -23.84
C VAL A 276 26.12 -10.60 -22.59
N ASP A 277 25.99 -11.59 -21.70
CA ASP A 277 25.26 -11.44 -20.44
C ASP A 277 25.79 -10.22 -19.62
N PRO A 278 24.94 -9.23 -19.29
CA PRO A 278 25.34 -8.07 -18.49
C PRO A 278 25.54 -8.36 -17.00
N ALA A 279 25.03 -9.48 -16.47
CA ALA A 279 25.02 -9.76 -15.04
C ALA A 279 26.41 -9.70 -14.36
N PRO A 280 27.51 -10.22 -14.96
CA PRO A 280 28.84 -10.16 -14.37
C PRO A 280 29.43 -8.75 -14.22
N TYR A 281 28.84 -7.75 -14.89
CA TYR A 281 29.31 -6.36 -14.90
C TYR A 281 28.52 -5.46 -13.94
N SER A 282 27.58 -6.04 -13.18
CA SER A 282 26.70 -5.35 -12.25
C SER A 282 27.46 -4.84 -11.03
N PHE A 283 27.47 -3.52 -10.79
CA PHE A 283 28.12 -2.93 -9.61
C PHE A 283 27.52 -3.44 -8.29
N THR A 284 26.25 -3.87 -8.32
CA THR A 284 25.56 -4.44 -7.14
C THR A 284 26.17 -5.77 -6.66
N LEU A 285 27.02 -6.42 -7.46
CA LEU A 285 27.77 -7.61 -7.03
C LEU A 285 28.75 -7.31 -5.89
N ASP A 286 29.19 -6.06 -5.76
CA ASP A 286 30.07 -5.63 -4.67
C ASP A 286 29.35 -5.66 -3.31
N ALA A 287 28.03 -5.50 -3.31
CA ALA A 287 27.19 -5.48 -2.11
C ALA A 287 26.43 -6.80 -1.88
N SER A 288 26.09 -7.54 -2.94
CA SER A 288 25.33 -8.78 -2.83
C SER A 288 25.75 -9.83 -3.86
N PRO A 289 25.96 -11.10 -3.46
CA PRO A 289 26.20 -12.18 -4.43
C PRO A 289 25.00 -12.44 -5.35
N LYS A 290 23.81 -11.90 -5.03
CA LYS A 290 22.63 -11.92 -5.91
C LYS A 290 22.66 -10.82 -6.98
N GLY A 291 23.64 -9.92 -6.95
CA GLY A 291 23.73 -8.78 -7.86
C GLY A 291 22.44 -7.95 -7.86
N SER A 292 21.90 -7.66 -9.04
CA SER A 292 20.67 -6.87 -9.21
C SER A 292 19.40 -7.51 -8.64
N MET A 293 19.47 -8.81 -8.28
CA MET A 293 18.41 -9.53 -7.56
C MET A 293 18.52 -9.45 -6.03
N GLY A 294 19.46 -8.64 -5.52
CA GLY A 294 19.53 -8.32 -4.09
C GLY A 294 18.24 -7.68 -3.55
N PRO A 295 18.02 -7.72 -2.22
CA PRO A 295 16.95 -6.98 -1.57
C PRO A 295 17.08 -5.48 -1.85
N ARG A 296 15.94 -4.77 -1.80
CA ARG A 296 15.87 -3.35 -2.17
C ARG A 296 16.86 -2.47 -1.40
N ASP A 297 17.12 -2.75 -0.12
CA ASP A 297 17.99 -1.92 0.73
C ASP A 297 19.47 -2.01 0.36
N LEU A 298 19.91 -3.13 -0.23
CA LEU A 298 21.28 -3.30 -0.72
C LEU A 298 21.47 -2.71 -2.12
N VAL A 299 20.39 -2.54 -2.87
CA VAL A 299 20.41 -2.02 -4.24
C VAL A 299 20.23 -0.50 -4.26
N ALA A 300 19.51 0.07 -3.29
CA ALA A 300 19.28 1.51 -3.14
C ALA A 300 20.49 2.21 -2.50
#